data_AF-A0A644VSB3-F1
#
_entry.id   AF-A0A644VSB3-F1
#
_cell.length_a   1.000
_cell.length_b   1.000
_cell.length_c   1.000
_cell.angle_alpha   90.00
_cell.angle_beta   90.00
_cell.angle_gamma   90.00
#
_symmetry.space_group_name_H-M   'P 1'
#
loop_
_entity.id
_entity.type
_entity.pdbx_description
1 polymer ?
#
loop_
_entity_poly.entity_id
_entity_poly.type
_entity_poly.pdbx_seq_one_letter_code
_entity_poly.pdbx_strand_id
1 'polypeptide(L)'
;MKTNYFIRNIKVLCNKKIFIYFVRGIGWIVLPIAIHIGLFHKGVLDEYPILSLVFVLIFLLTDYKVKYKDMKTSKRVIILLSYLVACIICGYIVYIIGCKF
;
A
#
# COMPACT_ATOMS: atom_id res chain seq x y z
N MET A 1 16.88 25.55 -17.81
CA MET A 1 16.14 26.32 -16.77
C MET A 1 14.72 25.78 -16.49
N LYS A 2 13.95 25.32 -17.50
CA LYS A 2 12.59 24.73 -17.34
C LYS A 2 12.53 23.48 -16.44
N THR A 3 13.52 22.59 -16.51
CA THR A 3 13.57 21.33 -15.75
C THR A 3 13.61 21.54 -14.24
N ASN A 4 14.32 22.57 -13.76
CA ASN A 4 14.41 22.90 -12.33
C ASN A 4 13.08 23.42 -11.77
N TYR A 5 12.29 24.15 -12.58
CA TYR A 5 10.96 24.61 -12.18
C TYR A 5 9.97 23.44 -12.06
N PHE A 6 10.01 22.50 -13.01
CA PHE A 6 9.14 21.33 -13.01
C PHE A 6 9.40 20.42 -11.79
N ILE A 7 10.68 20.12 -11.52
CA ILE A 7 11.08 19.32 -10.35
C ILE A 7 10.64 20.00 -9.04
N ARG A 8 10.75 21.34 -8.97
CA ARG A 8 10.31 22.10 -7.78
C ARG A 8 8.80 22.00 -7.57
N ASN A 9 8.01 22.11 -8.64
CA ASN A 9 6.55 21.99 -8.55
C ASN A 9 6.10 20.60 -8.12
N ILE A 10 6.72 19.54 -8.66
CA ILE A 10 6.45 18.16 -8.22
C ILE A 10 6.76 18.00 -6.73
N LYS A 11 7.92 18.51 -6.27
CA LYS A 11 8.31 18.43 -4.87
C LYS A 11 7.30 19.12 -3.94
N VAL A 12 6.78 20.28 -4.35
CA VAL A 12 5.74 21.02 -3.62
C VAL A 12 4.45 20.22 -3.56
N LEU A 13 3.99 19.66 -4.68
CA LEU A 13 2.78 18.84 -4.75
C LEU A 13 2.90 17.60 -3.85
N CYS A 14 4.00 16.85 -3.97
CA CYS A 14 4.27 15.65 -3.19
C CYS A 14 4.35 15.92 -1.67
N ASN A 15 4.66 17.14 -1.24
CA ASN A 15 4.72 17.55 0.17
C ASN A 15 3.37 18.00 0.74
N LYS A 16 2.33 18.20 -0.09
CA LYS A 16 1.00 18.54 0.42
C LYS A 16 0.43 17.35 1.20
N LYS A 17 -0.11 17.62 2.38
CA LYS A 17 -0.76 16.58 3.23
C LYS A 17 -1.80 15.78 2.44
N ILE A 18 -2.62 16.47 1.66
CA ILE A 18 -3.67 15.86 0.81
C ILE A 18 -3.07 14.81 -0.14
N PHE A 19 -1.97 15.15 -0.83
CA PHE A 19 -1.31 14.22 -1.74
C PHE A 19 -0.72 13.01 -1.01
N ILE A 20 -0.14 13.23 0.17
CA ILE A 20 0.39 12.13 0.99
C ILE A 20 -0.73 11.17 1.39
N TYR A 21 -1.84 11.69 1.92
CA TYR A 21 -2.99 10.85 2.30
C TYR A 21 -3.63 10.17 1.09
N PHE A 22 -3.66 10.83 -0.08
CA PHE A 22 -4.15 10.24 -1.32
C PHE A 22 -3.32 9.00 -1.74
N VAL A 23 -1.99 9.12 -1.76
CA VAL A 23 -1.08 8.01 -2.09
C VAL A 23 -1.25 6.86 -1.09
N ARG A 24 -1.38 7.18 0.21
CA ARG A 24 -1.61 6.15 1.23
C ARG A 24 -2.95 5.45 1.05
N GLY A 25 -4.00 6.20 0.73
CA GLY A 25 -5.34 5.67 0.48
C GLY A 25 -5.36 4.68 -0.69
N ILE A 26 -4.64 4.98 -1.77
CA ILE A 26 -4.45 4.03 -2.89
C ILE A 26 -3.84 2.72 -2.38
N GLY A 27 -2.76 2.80 -1.60
CA GLY A 27 -2.13 1.61 -1.04
C GLY A 27 -3.10 0.75 -0.21
N TRP A 28 -3.96 1.39 0.60
CA TRP A 28 -4.97 0.70 1.41
C TRP A 28 -6.08 0.05 0.59
N ILE A 29 -6.46 0.62 -0.56
CA ILE A 29 -7.48 0.05 -1.47
C ILE A 29 -6.89 -1.12 -2.26
N VAL A 30 -5.63 -1.04 -2.65
CA VAL A 30 -4.98 -2.10 -3.43
C VAL A 30 -4.72 -3.36 -2.59
N LEU A 31 -4.54 -3.21 -1.27
CA LEU A 31 -4.33 -4.33 -0.37
C LEU A 31 -5.44 -5.41 -0.43
N PRO A 32 -6.73 -5.12 -0.22
CA PRO A 32 -7.79 -6.12 -0.31
C PRO A 32 -7.94 -6.71 -1.72
N ILE A 33 -7.66 -5.93 -2.78
CA ILE A 33 -7.70 -6.41 -4.18
C ILE A 33 -6.61 -7.47 -4.39
N ALA A 34 -5.38 -7.18 -3.96
CA ALA A 34 -4.27 -8.12 -4.06
C ALA A 34 -4.54 -9.40 -3.26
N ILE A 35 -5.12 -9.28 -2.07
CA ILE A 35 -5.51 -10.44 -1.25
C ILE A 35 -6.62 -11.25 -1.93
N HIS A 36 -7.62 -10.61 -2.52
CA HIS A 36 -8.69 -11.30 -3.25
C HIS A 36 -8.15 -12.11 -4.42
N ILE A 37 -7.27 -11.51 -5.23
CA ILE A 37 -6.63 -12.19 -6.36
C ILE A 37 -5.76 -13.35 -5.85
N GLY A 38 -4.97 -13.15 -4.79
CA GLY A 38 -4.13 -14.20 -4.23
C GLY A 38 -4.89 -15.39 -3.66
N LEU A 39 -6.05 -15.16 -3.05
CA LEU A 39 -6.88 -16.22 -2.45
C LEU A 39 -7.74 -16.96 -3.47
N PHE A 40 -8.39 -16.24 -4.39
CA PHE A 40 -9.41 -16.82 -5.29
C PHE A 40 -8.93 -17.03 -6.73
N HIS A 41 -7.88 -16.31 -7.15
CA HIS A 41 -7.39 -16.31 -8.53
C HIS A 41 -5.88 -16.54 -8.58
N LYS A 42 -5.37 -17.45 -7.74
CA LYS A 42 -3.93 -17.70 -7.58
C LYS A 42 -3.20 -17.93 -8.91
N GLY A 43 -3.84 -18.58 -9.87
CA GLY A 43 -3.29 -18.80 -11.21
C GLY A 43 -2.91 -17.50 -11.96
N VAL A 44 -3.60 -16.39 -11.69
CA VAL A 44 -3.27 -15.07 -12.27
C VAL A 44 -1.93 -14.55 -11.74
N LEU A 45 -1.59 -14.80 -10.47
CA LEU A 45 -0.30 -14.38 -9.92
C LEU A 45 0.86 -15.25 -10.43
N ASP A 46 0.59 -16.54 -10.66
CA ASP A 46 1.57 -17.47 -11.21
C ASP A 46 1.86 -17.18 -12.70
N GLU A 47 0.83 -16.79 -13.47
CA GLU A 47 0.96 -16.42 -14.88
C GLU A 47 1.55 -15.01 -15.07
N TYR A 48 1.24 -14.07 -14.17
CA TYR A 48 1.70 -12.67 -14.23
C TYR A 48 2.47 -12.26 -12.97
N PRO A 49 3.72 -12.72 -12.79
CA PRO A 49 4.53 -12.39 -11.61
C PRO A 49 4.81 -10.89 -11.47
N ILE A 50 4.83 -10.16 -12.59
CA ILE A 50 4.95 -8.69 -12.62
C ILE A 50 3.79 -8.04 -11.87
N LEU A 51 2.57 -8.59 -11.96
CA LEU A 51 1.40 -8.06 -11.28
C LEU A 51 1.54 -8.18 -9.75
N SER A 52 2.08 -9.31 -9.27
CA SER A 52 2.41 -9.51 -7.86
C SER A 52 3.41 -8.45 -7.37
N LEU A 53 4.46 -8.20 -8.16
CA LEU A 53 5.47 -7.18 -7.84
C LEU A 53 4.87 -5.76 -7.81
N VAL A 54 3.93 -5.45 -8.72
CA VAL A 54 3.18 -4.18 -8.72
C VAL A 54 2.33 -4.05 -7.46
N PHE A 55 1.64 -5.11 -7.02
CA PHE A 55 0.86 -5.08 -5.78
C PHE A 55 1.74 -4.82 -4.55
N VAL A 56 2.91 -5.45 -4.47
CA VAL A 56 3.87 -5.21 -3.38
C VAL A 56 4.38 -3.76 -3.41
N LEU A 57 4.73 -3.23 -4.58
CA LEU A 57 5.18 -1.85 -4.72
C LEU A 57 4.09 -0.86 -4.29
N ILE A 58 2.84 -1.08 -4.68
CA ILE A 58 1.73 -0.22 -4.29
C ILE A 58 1.44 -0.36 -2.79
N PHE A 59 1.59 -1.56 -2.22
CA PHE A 59 1.49 -1.75 -0.79
C PHE A 59 2.52 -0.90 -0.03
N LEU A 60 3.77 -0.83 -0.49
CA LEU A 60 4.80 0.04 0.11
C LEU A 60 4.44 1.53 0.06
N LEU A 61 3.51 1.95 -0.82
CA LEU A 61 3.01 3.33 -0.85
C LEU A 61 2.09 3.66 0.33
N THR A 62 1.55 2.68 1.06
CA THR A 62 0.82 2.94 2.34
C THR A 62 1.70 3.65 3.35
N ASP A 63 3.02 3.43 3.26
CA ASP A 63 4.04 4.03 4.09
C ASP A 63 4.69 5.28 3.48
N TYR A 64 4.11 5.82 2.41
CA TYR A 64 4.63 7.01 1.75
C TYR A 64 4.81 8.18 2.74
N LYS A 65 6.06 8.69 2.80
CA LYS A 65 6.52 9.76 3.69
C LYS A 65 6.33 9.50 5.19
N VAL A 66 6.22 8.24 5.62
CA VAL A 66 6.37 7.91 7.04
C VAL A 66 7.85 8.04 7.42
N LYS A 67 8.16 8.94 8.36
CA LYS A 67 9.52 9.16 8.84
C LYS A 67 9.92 8.10 9.87
N TYR A 68 10.11 6.87 9.42
CA TYR A 68 10.46 5.77 10.33
C TYR A 68 11.74 6.06 11.11
N LYS A 69 12.79 6.60 10.47
CA LYS A 69 14.09 6.89 11.09
C LYS A 69 14.01 7.76 12.35
N ASP A 70 13.07 8.70 12.40
CA ASP A 70 12.90 9.63 13.52
C ASP A 70 11.93 9.08 14.61
N MET A 71 11.28 7.94 14.36
CA MET A 71 10.37 7.32 15.32
C MET A 71 11.09 6.38 16.28
N LYS A 72 10.66 6.39 17.56
CA LYS A 72 11.04 5.40 18.59
C LYS A 72 10.74 3.98 18.10
N THR A 73 11.64 3.03 18.40
CA THR A 73 11.51 1.62 18.00
C THR A 73 10.18 1.01 18.40
N SER A 74 9.69 1.28 19.62
CA SER A 74 8.39 0.78 20.09
C SER A 74 7.22 1.20 19.20
N LYS A 75 7.22 2.45 18.71
CA LYS A 75 6.18 2.93 17.78
C LYS A 75 6.27 2.23 16.43
N ARG A 76 7.47 1.94 15.92
CA ARG A 76 7.64 1.20 14.66
C ARG A 76 7.09 -0.21 14.76
N VAL A 77 7.36 -0.90 15.88
CA VAL A 77 6.85 -2.25 16.14
C VAL A 77 5.32 -2.25 16.22
N ILE A 78 4.72 -1.27 16.90
CA ILE A 78 3.26 -1.12 16.95
C ILE A 78 2.67 -0.90 15.56
N ILE A 79 3.29 -0.06 14.73
CA ILE A 79 2.84 0.18 13.35
C ILE A 79 2.89 -1.12 12.54
N LEU A 80 4.01 -1.86 12.59
CA LEU A 80 4.14 -3.14 11.90
C LEU A 80 3.09 -4.16 12.36
N LEU A 81 2.87 -4.28 13.67
CA LEU A 81 1.83 -5.16 14.22
C LEU A 81 0.44 -4.72 13.76
N SER A 82 0.16 -3.41 13.74
CA SER A 82 -1.13 -2.90 13.27
C SER A 82 -1.39 -3.18 11.79
N TYR A 83 -0.35 -3.09 10.95
CA TYR A 83 -0.45 -3.48 9.53
C TYR A 83 -0.72 -4.98 9.39
N LEU A 84 -0.02 -5.81 10.17
CA LEU A 84 -0.19 -7.26 10.11
C LEU A 84 -1.62 -7.66 10.52
N VAL A 85 -2.14 -7.07 11.59
CA VAL A 85 -3.54 -7.23 12.00
C VAL A 85 -4.50 -6.77 10.90
N ALA A 86 -4.25 -5.60 10.29
CA ALA A 86 -5.09 -5.10 9.21
C ALA A 86 -5.09 -6.03 7.98
N CYS A 87 -3.94 -6.60 7.60
CA CYS A 87 -3.85 -7.58 6.53
C CYS A 87 -4.64 -8.85 6.84
N ILE A 88 -4.55 -9.39 8.06
CA ILE A 88 -5.32 -10.57 8.48
C ILE A 88 -6.82 -10.27 8.44
N ILE A 89 -7.25 -9.12 8.96
CA ILE A 89 -8.66 -8.71 8.95
C ILE A 89 -9.16 -8.53 7.51
N CYS A 90 -8.41 -7.83 6.66
CA CYS A 90 -8.76 -7.67 5.25
C CYS A 90 -8.89 -9.03 4.54
N GLY A 91 -7.93 -9.93 4.76
CA GLY A 91 -7.99 -11.27 4.17
C GLY A 91 -9.18 -12.09 4.67
N TYR A 92 -9.48 -12.03 5.97
CA TYR A 92 -10.64 -12.70 6.54
C TYR A 92 -11.96 -12.16 5.97
N ILE A 93 -12.12 -10.84 5.88
CA ILE A 93 -13.32 -10.21 5.30
C ILE A 93 -13.47 -10.61 3.83
N VAL A 94 -12.40 -10.51 3.04
CA VAL A 94 -12.40 -10.88 1.62
C VAL A 94 -12.69 -12.37 1.43
N TYR A 95 -12.14 -13.24 2.28
CA TYR A 95 -12.43 -14.67 2.27
C TYR A 95 -13.91 -14.96 2.54
N ILE A 96 -14.48 -14.37 3.60
CA ILE A 96 -15.91 -14.54 3.94
C ILE A 96 -16.81 -14.05 2.80
N ILE A 97 -16.48 -12.91 2.18
CA ILE A 97 -17.26 -12.38 1.05
C ILE A 97 -17.15 -13.32 -0.15
N GLY A 98 -15.94 -13.75 -0.51
CA GLY A 98 -15.69 -14.58 -1.69
C GLY A 98 -16.13 -16.04 -1.55
N CYS A 99 -16.27 -16.58 -0.33
CA CYS A 99 -16.87 -17.91 -0.11
C CYS A 99 -18.40 -17.87 0.04
N LYS A 100 -18.99 -16.68 0.27
CA LYS A 100 -20.45 -16.50 0.28
C LYS A 100 -21.03 -16.27 -1.11
N PHE A 101 -20.20 -15.92 -2.09
CA PHE A 101 -20.53 -15.83 -3.51
C PHE A 101 -20.06 -17.09 -4.24
#